data_AF-A0A2D7TPF7-F1
#
_entry.id   AF-A0A2D7TPF7-F1
#
_cell.length_a   1.000
_cell.length_b   1.000
_cell.length_c   1.000
_cell.angle_alpha   90.00
_cell.angle_beta   90.00
_cell.angle_gamma   90.00
#
_symmetry.space_group_name_H-M   'P 1'
#
loop_
_entity.id
_entity.type
_entity.pdbx_description
1 polymer ?
#
loop_
_entity_poly.entity_id
_entity_poly.type
_entity_poly.pdbx_seq_one_letter_code
_entity_poly.pdbx_strand_id
1 'polypeptide(L)'
;MQKFFYNLPKAKCDFCKATENPHPDYDETIPITRINIGKKRKLNLCINCFFMHKEFCEKKEHPFVPYLSKLNNLSLILDKAGKKNSNT
;
A
#
# COMPACT_ATOMS: atom_id res chain seq x y z
N MET A 1 -18.25 -2.31 2.74
CA MET A 1 -17.64 -1.64 1.56
C MET A 1 -16.44 -0.82 2.02
N GLN A 2 -15.28 -0.91 1.35
CA GLN A 2 -14.09 -0.16 1.73
C GLN A 2 -14.22 1.30 1.27
N LYS A 3 -13.95 2.27 2.16
CA LYS A 3 -13.96 3.70 1.80
C LYS A 3 -12.62 4.09 1.18
N PHE A 4 -12.69 4.79 0.05
CA PHE A 4 -11.55 5.42 -0.62
C PHE A 4 -11.64 6.95 -0.47
N PHE A 5 -10.49 7.58 -0.34
CA PHE A 5 -10.31 9.02 -0.33
C PHE A 5 -9.76 9.43 -1.70
N TYR A 6 -10.45 10.37 -2.34
CA TYR A 6 -10.08 10.96 -3.63
C TYR A 6 -9.53 12.36 -3.41
N ASN A 7 -8.73 12.86 -4.34
CA ASN A 7 -8.20 14.24 -4.31
C ASN A 7 -7.49 14.60 -3.01
N LEU A 8 -6.86 13.62 -2.34
CA LEU A 8 -6.15 13.87 -1.09
C LEU A 8 -4.73 14.37 -1.42
N PRO A 9 -4.38 15.62 -1.06
CA PRO A 9 -3.05 16.13 -1.34
C PRO A 9 -2.00 15.21 -0.71
N LYS A 10 -0.95 14.88 -1.46
CA LYS A 10 0.13 13.97 -1.04
C LYS A 10 -0.33 12.51 -0.83
N ALA A 11 -1.43 12.09 -1.44
CA ALA A 11 -1.77 10.67 -1.50
C ALA A 11 -0.61 9.88 -2.13
N LYS A 12 -0.24 8.80 -1.46
CA LYS A 12 0.83 7.90 -1.87
C LYS A 12 0.50 6.49 -1.44
N CYS A 13 0.72 5.53 -2.34
CA CYS A 13 0.62 4.12 -2.01
C CYS A 13 1.87 3.65 -1.26
N ASP A 14 1.70 3.00 -0.12
CA ASP A 14 2.84 2.47 0.65
C ASP A 14 3.50 1.26 -0.02
N PHE A 15 2.82 0.60 -0.97
CA PHE A 15 3.37 -0.53 -1.72
C PHE A 15 3.97 -0.11 -3.06
N CYS A 16 3.16 0.27 -4.04
CA CYS A 16 3.65 0.63 -5.38
C CYS A 16 4.27 2.04 -5.47
N LYS A 17 4.22 2.83 -4.39
CA LYS A 17 4.77 4.19 -4.31
C LYS A 17 4.17 5.23 -5.26
N ALA A 18 3.18 4.85 -6.08
CA ALA A 18 2.42 5.78 -6.93
C ALA A 18 1.84 6.93 -6.10
N THR A 19 1.79 8.10 -6.71
CA THR A 19 1.22 9.35 -6.16
C THR A 19 0.18 9.98 -7.08
N GLU A 20 0.36 9.84 -8.38
CA GLU A 20 -0.45 10.47 -9.44
C GLU A 20 -1.34 9.45 -10.14
N ASN A 21 -2.52 9.88 -10.55
CA ASN A 21 -3.42 9.07 -11.35
C ASN A 21 -2.72 8.70 -12.67
N PRO A 22 -2.59 7.40 -13.02
CA PRO A 22 -1.89 6.98 -14.23
C PRO A 22 -2.65 7.32 -15.53
N HIS A 23 -3.89 7.80 -15.43
CA HIS A 23 -4.68 8.15 -16.60
C HIS A 23 -4.26 9.54 -17.13
N PRO A 24 -3.91 9.66 -18.43
CA PRO A 24 -3.31 10.87 -18.98
C PRO A 24 -4.21 12.12 -18.90
N ASP A 25 -5.52 11.92 -18.87
CA ASP A 25 -6.50 13.02 -18.84
C ASP A 25 -6.81 13.56 -17.42
N TYR A 26 -6.25 12.97 -16.36
CA TYR A 26 -6.56 13.35 -14.97
C TYR A 26 -5.32 13.76 -14.19
N ASP A 27 -5.21 15.06 -13.89
CA ASP A 27 -4.15 15.64 -13.05
C ASP A 27 -4.50 15.57 -11.54
N GLU A 28 -5.04 14.43 -11.09
CA GLU A 28 -5.37 14.20 -9.68
C GLU A 28 -4.41 13.17 -9.05
N THR A 29 -4.31 13.21 -7.74
CA THR A 29 -3.61 12.15 -7.00
C THR A 29 -4.39 10.85 -7.03
N ILE A 30 -3.71 9.72 -6.91
CA ILE A 30 -4.38 8.41 -6.83
C ILE A 30 -5.40 8.33 -5.68
N PRO A 31 -6.53 7.64 -5.88
CA PRO A 31 -7.43 7.31 -4.79
C PRO A 31 -6.75 6.32 -3.84
N ILE A 32 -6.82 6.60 -2.53
CA ILE A 32 -6.23 5.74 -1.51
C ILE A 32 -7.24 5.32 -0.44
N THR A 33 -6.99 4.17 0.18
CA THR A 33 -7.65 3.72 1.40
C THR A 33 -6.64 3.54 2.52
N ARG A 34 -7.10 3.69 3.77
CA ARG A 34 -6.27 3.51 4.98
C ARG A 34 -6.62 2.19 5.64
N ILE A 35 -5.63 1.30 5.76
CA ILE A 35 -5.78 -0.01 6.41
C ILE A 35 -4.95 -0.04 7.69
N ASN A 36 -5.58 -0.36 8.82
CA ASN A 36 -4.87 -0.59 10.08
C ASN A 36 -4.24 -1.99 10.05
N ILE A 37 -2.91 -2.08 10.11
CA ILE A 37 -2.15 -3.37 10.11
C ILE A 37 -1.51 -3.70 11.47
N GLY A 38 -1.88 -2.95 12.50
CA GLY A 38 -1.46 -3.14 13.89
C GLY A 38 -1.88 -1.93 14.74
N LYS A 39 -1.57 -1.97 16.05
CA LYS A 39 -2.03 -0.94 17.02
C LYS A 39 -1.66 0.51 16.65
N LYS A 40 -0.47 0.72 16.06
CA LYS A 40 0.04 2.05 15.67
C LYS A 40 0.43 2.16 14.20
N ARG A 41 0.16 1.12 13.39
CA ARG A 41 0.63 1.04 12.00
C ARG A 41 -0.55 1.05 11.04
N LYS A 42 -0.49 1.97 10.08
CA LYS A 42 -1.47 2.15 9.02
C LYS A 42 -0.76 2.09 7.68
N LEU A 43 -1.43 1.51 6.69
CA LEU A 43 -1.02 1.57 5.30
C LEU A 43 -1.99 2.43 4.51
N ASN A 44 -1.46 3.30 3.67
CA ASN A 44 -2.17 3.91 2.55
C ASN A 44 -2.02 3.01 1.34
N LEU A 45 -3.11 2.42 0.86
CA LEU A 45 -3.10 1.59 -0.35
C LEU A 45 -3.88 2.30 -1.46
N CYS A 46 -3.33 2.33 -2.67
CA CYS A 46 -4.11 2.74 -3.84
C CYS A 46 -5.20 1.71 -4.16
N ILE A 47 -6.18 2.13 -4.96
CA ILE A 47 -7.29 1.25 -5.37
C ILE A 47 -6.81 -0.07 -5.99
N ASN A 48 -5.80 -0.01 -6.88
CA ASN A 48 -5.26 -1.21 -7.54
C ASN A 48 -4.58 -2.16 -6.54
N CYS A 49 -3.67 -1.65 -5.69
CA CYS A 49 -3.02 -2.49 -4.68
C CYS A 49 -4.03 -3.08 -3.69
N PHE A 50 -5.05 -2.32 -3.29
CA PHE A 50 -6.08 -2.83 -2.41
C PHE A 50 -6.80 -4.04 -3.03
N PHE A 51 -7.32 -3.90 -4.26
CA PHE A 51 -8.07 -4.98 -4.89
C PHE A 51 -7.20 -6.16 -5.27
N MET A 52 -5.99 -5.94 -5.79
CA MET A 52 -5.04 -7.01 -6.10
C MET A 52 -4.74 -7.88 -4.87
N HIS A 53 -4.44 -7.26 -3.72
CA HIS A 53 -4.16 -8.02 -2.50
C HIS A 53 -5.41 -8.61 -1.86
N LYS A 54 -6.56 -7.95 -1.96
CA LYS A 54 -7.84 -8.47 -1.46
C LYS A 54 -8.24 -9.74 -2.22
N GLU A 55 -8.18 -9.69 -3.54
CA GLU A 55 -8.47 -10.83 -4.41
C GLU A 55 -7.48 -11.98 -4.17
N PHE A 56 -6.19 -11.68 -4.02
CA PHE A 56 -5.19 -12.69 -3.65
C PHE A 56 -5.55 -13.37 -2.32
N CYS A 57 -5.90 -12.60 -1.30
CA CYS A 57 -6.29 -13.13 0.00
C CYS A 57 -7.57 -13.97 -0.06
N GLU A 58 -8.57 -13.53 -0.82
CA GLU A 58 -9.82 -14.26 -1.02
C GLU A 58 -9.56 -15.61 -1.72
N LYS A 59 -8.77 -15.62 -2.81
CA LYS A 59 -8.40 -16.85 -3.53
C LYS A 59 -7.55 -17.83 -2.71
N LYS A 60 -6.80 -17.34 -1.73
CA LYS A 60 -5.89 -18.14 -0.89
C LYS A 60 -6.42 -18.38 0.52
N GLU A 61 -7.65 -17.95 0.80
CA GLU A 61 -8.28 -18.02 2.13
C GLU A 61 -7.38 -17.43 3.23
N HIS A 62 -6.66 -16.35 2.90
CA HIS A 62 -5.77 -15.66 3.82
C HIS A 62 -6.46 -14.47 4.48
N PRO A 63 -6.32 -14.29 5.81
CA PRO A 63 -6.75 -13.07 6.46
C PRO A 63 -6.01 -11.85 5.89
N PHE A 64 -6.78 -10.89 5.35
CA PHE A 64 -6.25 -9.74 4.61
C PHE A 64 -5.28 -8.87 5.44
N VAL A 65 -5.67 -8.49 6.66
CA VAL A 65 -4.85 -7.62 7.52
C VAL A 65 -3.53 -8.29 7.96
N PRO A 66 -3.53 -9.53 8.47
CA PRO A 66 -2.28 -10.26 8.74
C PRO A 66 -1.36 -10.39 7.52
N TYR A 67 -1.93 -10.66 6.34
CA TYR A 67 -1.17 -10.73 5.09
C TYR A 67 -0.49 -9.39 4.75
N LEU A 68 -1.22 -8.28 4.78
CA LEU A 68 -0.65 -6.95 4.55
C LEU A 68 0.43 -6.58 5.58
N SER A 69 0.23 -6.96 6.84
CA SER A 69 1.23 -6.76 7.90
C SER A 69 2.53 -7.51 7.61
N LYS A 70 2.42 -8.76 7.11
CA LYS A 70 3.57 -9.56 6.68
C LYS A 70 4.32 -8.90 5.53
N LEU A 71 3.63 -8.45 4.47
CA LEU A 71 4.24 -7.74 3.35
C LEU A 71 4.95 -6.45 3.79
N ASN A 72 4.31 -5.65 4.63
CA ASN A 72 4.92 -4.42 5.15
C ASN A 72 6.18 -4.72 5.98
N ASN A 73 6.16 -5.76 6.83
CA ASN A 73 7.35 -6.15 7.59
C ASN A 73 8.50 -6.58 6.68
N LEU A 74 8.21 -7.33 5.61
CA LEU A 74 9.22 -7.71 4.62
C LEU A 74 9.82 -6.49 3.93
N SER A 75 9.00 -5.54 3.48
CA SER A 75 9.48 -4.28 2.89
C SER A 75 10.44 -3.54 3.84
N LEU A 76 10.09 -3.42 5.12
CA LEU A 76 10.94 -2.75 6.11
C LEU A 76 12.28 -3.47 6.35
N ILE A 77 12.30 -4.80 6.27
CA ILE A 77 13.54 -5.58 6.41
C ILE A 77 14.43 -5.35 5.20
N LEU A 78 13.87 -5.40 3.99
CA LEU A 78 14.60 -5.18 2.74
C LEU A 78 15.18 -3.76 2.66
N ASP A 79 14.38 -2.75 3.04
CA ASP A 79 14.83 -1.35 3.09
C ASP A 79 16.01 -1.16 4.06
N LYS A 80 16.00 -1.88 5.20
CA LYS A 80 17.11 -1.85 6.15
C LYS A 80 18.35 -2.56 5.63
N ALA A 81 18.20 -3.66 4.91
CA ALA A 81 19.32 -4.39 4.34
C ALA A 81 20.02 -3.58 3.23
N GLY A 82 19.24 -2.96 2.33
CA GLY A 82 19.79 -2.12 1.26
C GLY A 82 20.63 -0.95 1.77
N LYS A 83 20.20 -0.29 2.85
CA LYS A 83 20.92 0.84 3.46
C LYS A 83 22.26 0.46 4.10
N LYS A 84 22.42 -0.79 4.55
CA LYS A 84 23.71 -1.25 5.10
C LYS A 84 24.75 -1.44 4.00
N ASN A 85 24.32 -1.91 2.83
CA ASN A 85 25.20 -2.17 1.70
C ASN A 85 25.65 -0.90 0.96
N SER A 86 24.91 0.20 1.08
CA SER A 86 25.27 1.50 0.47
C SER A 86 26.24 2.34 1.31
N ASN A 87 26.53 1.94 2.55
CA ASN A 87 27.44 2.62 3.48
C ASN A 87 28.81 1.92 3.59
N THR A 88 29.16 1.05 2.64
CA THR A 88 30.44 0.33 2.55
C THR A 88 31.05 0.61 1.18
#